data_AF-A0A350YJ22-F1
#
_entry.id   AF-A0A350YJ22-F1
#
_cell.length_a   1.000
_cell.length_b   1.000
_cell.length_c   1.000
_cell.angle_alpha   90.00
_cell.angle_beta   90.00
_cell.angle_gamma   90.00
#
_symmetry.space_group_name_H-M   'P 1'
#
loop_
_entity.id
_entity.type
_entity.pdbx_description
1 polymer ?
#
loop_
_entity_poly.entity_id
_entity_poly.type
_entity_poly.pdbx_seq_one_letter_code
_entity_poly.pdbx_strand_id
1 'polypeptide(L)'
;TVSGVIRGLIVGVVSVEALVLVAGLTVPHIGIAILFAVLGSLMLSLLGLITGILGDKFDHLGAMQNFIIMPATFLSGTFFSVSQLPEEWRFICFLNPFFYMIDGFRYAFTGQADALPVAGAGMLFIVSAVLFTIAYWLFAKGTRLKA
;
A
#
# COMPACT_ATOMS: atom_id res chain seq x y z
N THR A 1 -7.94 -12.54 1.51
CA THR A 1 -6.81 -12.04 0.69
C THR A 1 -7.18 -11.87 -0.77
N VAL A 2 -7.59 -12.93 -1.47
CA VAL A 2 -7.96 -12.83 -2.90
C VAL A 2 -9.07 -11.79 -3.15
N SER A 3 -10.13 -11.77 -2.32
CA SER A 3 -11.20 -10.78 -2.42
C SER A 3 -10.72 -9.33 -2.20
N GLY A 4 -9.73 -9.12 -1.33
CA GLY A 4 -9.15 -7.80 -1.06
C GLY A 4 -8.30 -7.30 -2.23
N VAL A 5 -7.51 -8.20 -2.83
CA VAL A 5 -6.74 -7.91 -4.05
C VAL A 5 -7.68 -7.58 -5.21
N ILE A 6 -8.73 -8.36 -5.42
CA ILE A 6 -9.74 -8.09 -6.46
C ILE A 6 -10.42 -6.73 -6.24
N ARG A 7 -10.85 -6.42 -5.01
CA ARG A 7 -11.42 -5.10 -4.69
C ARG A 7 -10.44 -3.97 -4.97
N GLY A 8 -9.18 -4.13 -4.55
CA GLY A 8 -8.13 -3.15 -4.79
C GLY A 8 -7.86 -2.92 -6.27
N LEU A 9 -7.84 -4.00 -7.07
CA LEU A 9 -7.68 -3.91 -8.52
C LEU A 9 -8.88 -3.23 -9.19
N ILE A 10 -10.11 -3.55 -8.80
CA ILE A 10 -11.31 -2.89 -9.35
C ILE A 10 -11.27 -1.40 -9.04
N VAL A 11 -10.99 -1.02 -7.79
CA VAL A 11 -10.86 0.39 -7.39
C VAL A 11 -9.72 1.06 -8.18
N GLY A 12 -8.61 0.37 -8.37
CA GLY A 12 -7.48 0.84 -9.18
C GLY A 12 -7.86 1.12 -10.63
N VAL A 13 -8.54 0.17 -11.30
CA VAL A 13 -9.00 0.31 -12.69
C VAL A 13 -9.97 1.48 -12.82
N VAL A 14 -10.99 1.54 -11.96
CA VAL A 14 -11.97 2.64 -11.97
C VAL A 14 -11.30 3.99 -11.74
N SER A 15 -10.30 4.05 -10.85
CA SER A 15 -9.54 5.28 -10.59
C SER A 15 -8.70 5.71 -11.80
N VAL A 16 -8.06 4.76 -12.50
CA VAL A 16 -7.29 5.04 -13.72
C VAL A 16 -8.20 5.52 -14.85
N GLU A 17 -9.33 4.85 -15.08
CA GLU A 17 -10.31 5.27 -16.08
C GLU A 17 -10.83 6.69 -15.79
N ALA A 18 -11.17 6.99 -14.53
CA ALA A 18 -11.57 8.32 -14.12
C ALA A 18 -10.47 9.37 -14.38
N LEU A 19 -9.21 9.06 -14.08
CA LEU A 19 -8.08 9.97 -14.32
C LEU A 19 -7.80 10.20 -15.81
N VAL A 20 -7.91 9.16 -16.64
CA VAL A 20 -7.74 9.29 -18.10
C VAL A 20 -8.86 10.14 -18.69
N LEU A 21 -10.11 9.93 -18.26
CA LEU A 21 -11.27 10.66 -18.77
C LEU A 21 -11.34 12.12 -18.28
N VAL A 22 -10.98 12.38 -17.02
CA VAL A 22 -11.10 13.72 -16.40
C VAL A 22 -9.84 14.57 -16.62
N ALA A 23 -8.65 13.97 -16.52
CA ALA A 23 -7.39 14.71 -16.57
C ALA A 23 -6.59 14.50 -17.86
N GLY A 24 -7.08 13.67 -18.80
CA GLY A 24 -6.37 13.41 -20.07
C GLY A 24 -4.99 12.76 -19.89
N LEU A 25 -4.77 12.11 -18.75
CA LEU A 25 -3.48 11.55 -18.37
C LEU A 25 -3.10 10.38 -19.28
N THR A 26 -1.96 10.50 -19.96
CA THR A 26 -1.28 9.36 -20.56
C THR A 26 -0.49 8.63 -19.47
N VAL A 27 -0.63 7.31 -19.40
CA VAL A 27 0.10 6.48 -18.43
C VAL A 27 1.36 5.95 -19.12
N PRO A 28 2.53 6.60 -18.98
CA PRO A 28 3.75 6.21 -19.69
C PRO A 28 4.24 4.81 -19.30
N HIS A 29 3.99 4.36 -18.06
CA HIS A 29 4.49 3.08 -17.56
C HIS A 29 3.39 2.22 -16.95
N ILE A 30 2.43 1.78 -17.78
CA ILE A 30 1.28 0.98 -17.32
C ILE A 30 1.67 -0.31 -16.58
N GLY A 31 2.76 -0.98 -16.99
CA GLY A 31 3.26 -2.17 -16.31
C GLY A 31 3.70 -1.90 -14.87
N ILE A 32 4.25 -0.71 -14.62
CA ILE A 32 4.67 -0.29 -13.28
C ILE A 32 3.44 0.09 -12.45
N ALA A 33 2.44 0.75 -13.05
CA ALA A 33 1.17 1.02 -12.38
C ALA A 33 0.50 -0.27 -11.89
N ILE A 34 0.45 -1.30 -12.75
CA ILE A 34 -0.12 -2.61 -12.41
C ILE A 34 0.69 -3.27 -11.29
N LEU A 35 2.02 -3.28 -11.38
CA LEU A 35 2.89 -3.88 -10.36
C LEU A 35 2.66 -3.26 -8.98
N PHE A 36 2.69 -1.92 -8.88
CA PHE A 36 2.48 -1.21 -7.62
C PHE A 36 1.02 -1.32 -7.12
N ALA A 37 0.03 -1.36 -8.01
CA ALA A 37 -1.37 -1.60 -7.63
C ALA A 37 -1.56 -3.00 -7.05
N VAL A 38 -0.94 -4.03 -7.64
CA VAL A 38 -0.99 -5.41 -7.14
C VAL A 38 -0.28 -5.51 -5.80
N LEU A 39 0.95 -5.01 -5.69
CA LEU A 39 1.73 -5.06 -4.44
C LEU A 39 1.06 -4.26 -3.31
N GLY A 40 0.56 -3.06 -3.61
CA GLY A 40 -0.14 -2.22 -2.65
C GLY A 40 -1.44 -2.86 -2.17
N SER A 41 -2.28 -3.36 -3.10
CA SER A 41 -3.52 -4.05 -2.73
C SER A 41 -3.28 -5.34 -1.96
N LEU A 42 -2.21 -6.09 -2.28
CA LEU A 42 -1.79 -7.27 -1.52
C LEU A 42 -1.39 -6.89 -0.08
N MET A 43 -0.53 -5.88 0.08
CA MET A 43 -0.08 -5.40 1.39
C MET A 43 -1.27 -4.98 2.26
N LEU A 44 -2.17 -4.15 1.72
CA LEU A 44 -3.36 -3.68 2.44
C LEU A 44 -4.33 -4.82 2.75
N SER A 45 -4.52 -5.76 1.82
CA SER A 45 -5.37 -6.93 2.07
C SER A 45 -4.79 -7.85 3.14
N LEU A 46 -3.46 -7.98 3.24
CA LEU A 46 -2.80 -8.77 4.28
C LEU A 46 -2.88 -8.10 5.64
N LEU A 47 -2.66 -6.78 5.69
CA LEU A 47 -2.88 -5.98 6.90
C LEU A 47 -4.31 -6.14 7.41
N GLY A 48 -5.31 -5.93 6.54
CA GLY A 48 -6.71 -6.10 6.91
C GLY A 48 -7.05 -7.53 7.37
N LEU A 49 -6.42 -8.55 6.78
CA LEU A 49 -6.59 -9.94 7.19
C LEU A 49 -5.98 -10.21 8.58
N ILE A 50 -4.77 -9.72 8.85
CA ILE A 50 -4.13 -9.86 10.17
C ILE A 50 -4.95 -9.12 11.23
N THR A 51 -5.38 -7.89 10.97
CA THR A 51 -6.22 -7.13 11.89
C THR A 51 -7.56 -7.81 12.12
N GLY A 52 -8.13 -8.45 11.09
CA GLY A 52 -9.37 -9.24 11.22
C GLY A 52 -9.21 -10.50 12.06
N ILE A 53 -8.04 -11.16 12.02
CA ILE A 53 -7.75 -12.35 12.84
C ILE A 53 -7.48 -11.97 14.31
N LEU A 54 -6.79 -10.84 14.53
CA LEU A 54 -6.42 -10.38 15.87
C LEU A 54 -7.53 -9.58 16.57
N GLY A 55 -8.40 -8.94 15.80
CA GLY A 55 -9.46 -8.06 16.29
C GLY A 55 -10.71 -8.85 16.67
N ASP A 56 -11.10 -8.78 17.94
CA ASP A 56 -12.33 -9.43 18.45
C ASP A 56 -13.62 -8.71 18.05
N LYS A 57 -13.50 -7.46 17.56
CA LYS A 57 -14.60 -6.60 17.16
C LYS A 57 -14.23 -5.81 15.91
N PHE A 58 -15.23 -5.49 15.10
CA PHE A 58 -15.10 -4.64 13.91
C PHE A 58 -14.46 -3.27 14.20
N ASP A 59 -14.55 -2.77 15.44
CA ASP A 59 -13.92 -1.52 15.88
C ASP A 59 -12.39 -1.52 15.71
N HIS A 60 -11.73 -2.69 15.81
CA HIS A 60 -10.29 -2.79 15.61
C HIS A 60 -9.86 -2.56 14.14
N LEU A 61 -10.73 -2.90 13.18
CA LEU A 61 -10.49 -2.62 11.77
C LEU A 61 -10.57 -1.11 11.50
N GLY A 62 -11.56 -0.42 12.08
CA GLY A 62 -11.68 1.04 11.99
C GLY A 62 -10.51 1.76 12.68
N ALA A 63 -10.10 1.28 13.85
CA ALA A 63 -8.94 1.82 14.56
C ALA A 63 -7.64 1.65 13.74
N MET A 64 -7.42 0.50 13.12
CA MET A 64 -6.25 0.26 12.26
C MET A 64 -6.20 1.26 11.08
N GLN A 65 -7.35 1.50 10.45
CA GLN A 65 -7.46 2.47 9.36
C GLN A 65 -7.11 3.88 9.84
N ASN A 66 -7.68 4.32 10.96
CA ASN A 66 -7.59 5.70 11.40
C ASN A 66 -6.28 6.04 12.12
N PHE A 67 -5.70 5.10 12.86
CA PHE A 67 -4.51 5.34 13.67
C PHE A 67 -3.20 4.88 13.04
N ILE A 68 -3.24 4.03 12.01
CA ILE A 68 -2.03 3.50 11.37
C ILE A 68 -2.02 3.86 9.87
N ILE A 69 -3.03 3.41 9.12
CA ILE A 69 -3.04 3.57 7.65
C ILE A 69 -3.12 5.05 7.26
N MET A 70 -4.05 5.79 7.86
CA MET A 70 -4.23 7.21 7.57
C MET A 70 -2.97 8.04 7.85
N PRO A 71 -2.39 8.04 9.08
CA PRO A 71 -1.18 8.82 9.34
C PRO A 71 0.03 8.35 8.52
N ALA A 72 0.19 7.04 8.27
CA ALA A 72 1.25 6.54 7.40
C ALA A 72 1.10 7.01 5.95
N THR A 73 -0.14 7.16 5.48
CA THR A 73 -0.46 7.72 4.16
C THR A 73 -0.18 9.21 4.10
N PHE A 74 -0.41 9.98 5.18
CA PHE A 74 -0.02 11.39 5.19
C PHE A 74 1.51 11.58 5.18
N LEU A 75 2.25 10.68 5.82
CA LEU A 75 3.71 10.69 5.83
C LEU A 75 4.34 10.17 4.51
N SER A 76 3.53 9.72 3.56
CA SER A 76 3.99 9.10 2.30
C SER A 76 4.43 10.10 1.21
N GLY A 77 4.59 11.39 1.53
CA GLY A 77 4.99 12.39 0.53
C GLY A 77 3.92 12.69 -0.53
N THR A 78 2.65 12.31 -0.28
CA THR A 78 1.49 12.70 -1.10
C THR A 78 1.31 14.21 -1.19
N PHE A 79 1.61 14.92 -0.11
CA PHE A 79 1.45 16.37 0.00
C PHE A 79 2.78 17.14 -0.11
N PHE A 80 3.92 16.46 -0.01
CA PHE A 80 5.26 17.08 0.04
C PHE A 80 6.28 16.22 -0.71
N SER A 81 7.16 16.82 -1.52
CA SER A 81 8.30 16.07 -2.06
C SER A 81 9.29 15.77 -0.94
N VAL A 82 9.76 14.52 -0.87
CA VAL A 82 10.70 14.06 0.17
C VAL A 82 12.07 14.73 0.07
N SER A 83 12.37 15.34 -1.08
CA SER A 83 13.58 16.16 -1.29
C SER A 83 13.62 17.45 -0.44
N GLN A 84 12.47 17.93 0.05
CA GLN A 84 12.37 19.20 0.79
C GLN A 84 12.38 19.02 2.32
N LEU A 85 12.41 17.78 2.80
CA LEU A 85 12.34 17.47 4.23
C LEU A 85 13.74 17.45 4.88
N PRO A 86 13.88 17.92 6.14
CA PRO A 86 15.11 17.77 6.91
C PRO A 86 15.50 16.30 7.02
N GLU A 87 16.79 16.03 7.12
CA GLU A 87 17.38 14.67 7.03
C GLU A 87 16.75 13.66 8.02
N GLU A 88 16.41 14.11 9.22
CA GLU A 88 15.70 13.35 10.26
C GLU A 88 14.33 12.82 9.79
N TRP A 89 13.53 13.68 9.13
CA TRP A 89 12.19 13.32 8.65
C TRP A 89 12.24 12.45 7.40
N ARG A 90 13.29 12.63 6.59
CA ARG A 90 13.52 11.87 5.38
C ARG A 90 13.77 10.38 5.68
N PHE A 91 14.50 10.08 6.76
CA PHE A 91 14.70 8.70 7.22
C PHE A 91 13.38 8.01 7.60
N ILE A 92 12.49 8.71 8.30
CA ILE A 92 11.18 8.17 8.72
C ILE A 92 10.30 7.89 7.49
N CYS A 93 10.30 8.77 6.48
CA CYS A 93 9.57 8.54 5.23
C CYS A 93 10.10 7.30 4.48
N PHE A 94 11.43 7.10 4.42
CA PHE A 94 12.02 5.93 3.75
C PHE A 94 11.81 4.60 4.48
N LEU A 95 11.45 4.62 5.76
CA LEU A 95 11.03 3.41 6.48
C LEU A 95 9.57 3.04 6.19
N ASN A 96 8.78 3.97 5.67
CA ASN A 96 7.36 3.80 5.48
C ASN A 96 7.05 3.08 4.15
N PRO A 97 6.46 1.86 4.15
CA PRO A 97 6.11 1.17 2.91
C PRO A 97 5.04 1.89 2.09
N PHE A 98 4.18 2.70 2.72
CA PHE A 98 3.17 3.51 2.03
C PHE A 98 3.80 4.62 1.17
N PHE A 99 4.98 5.14 1.58
CA PHE A 99 5.76 6.08 0.76
C PHE A 99 6.10 5.47 -0.60
N TYR A 100 6.70 4.28 -0.61
CA TYR A 100 7.07 3.60 -1.85
C TYR A 100 5.87 3.19 -2.70
N MET A 101 4.75 2.83 -2.07
CA MET A 101 3.51 2.52 -2.78
C MET A 101 3.02 3.72 -3.59
N ILE A 102 3.01 4.90 -2.98
CA ILE A 102 2.44 6.10 -3.60
C ILE A 102 3.44 6.75 -4.55
N ASP A 103 4.73 6.79 -4.22
CA ASP A 103 5.76 7.30 -5.13
C ASP A 103 5.90 6.41 -6.38
N GLY A 104 5.85 5.08 -6.23
CA GLY A 104 5.88 4.16 -7.37
C GLY A 104 4.62 4.22 -8.24
N PHE A 105 3.46 4.42 -7.63
CA PHE A 105 2.23 4.67 -8.39
C PHE A 105 2.33 6.01 -9.13
N ARG A 106 2.76 7.09 -8.47
CA ARG A 106 2.97 8.41 -9.08
C ARG A 106 3.93 8.34 -10.25
N TYR A 107 5.07 7.65 -10.10
CA TYR A 107 6.03 7.41 -11.17
C TYR A 107 5.40 6.77 -12.41
N ALA A 108 4.43 5.87 -12.22
CA ALA A 108 3.77 5.23 -13.34
C ALA A 108 2.92 6.19 -14.21
N PHE A 109 2.42 7.29 -13.63
CA PHE A 109 1.65 8.32 -14.33
C PHE A 109 2.51 9.51 -14.78
N THR A 110 3.48 9.94 -13.97
CA THR A 110 4.25 11.18 -14.24
C THR A 110 5.63 10.93 -14.83
N GLY A 111 6.16 9.71 -14.74
CA GLY A 111 7.54 9.38 -15.12
C GLY A 111 8.61 10.00 -14.20
N GLN A 112 8.22 10.67 -13.12
CA GLN A 112 9.14 11.23 -12.11
C GLN A 112 8.91 10.56 -10.76
N ALA A 113 10.00 10.05 -10.15
CA ALA A 113 9.99 9.42 -8.84
C ALA A 113 10.97 10.13 -7.91
N ASP A 114 10.59 10.28 -6.64
CA ASP A 114 11.50 10.78 -5.60
C ASP A 114 12.45 9.64 -5.11
N ALA A 115 12.07 8.37 -5.29
CA ALA A 115 12.87 7.19 -4.98
C ALA A 115 12.99 6.22 -6.17
N LEU A 116 14.01 5.34 -6.17
CA LEU A 116 14.15 4.34 -7.24
C LEU A 116 12.93 3.41 -7.25
N PRO A 117 12.18 3.30 -8.38
CA PRO A 117 10.98 2.45 -8.45
C PRO A 117 11.28 0.97 -8.15
N VAL A 118 12.47 0.48 -8.52
CA VAL A 118 12.90 -0.90 -8.22
C VAL A 118 13.07 -1.12 -6.71
N ALA A 119 13.64 -0.14 -6.00
CA ALA A 119 13.79 -0.22 -4.55
C ALA A 119 12.41 -0.20 -3.85
N GLY A 120 11.48 0.63 -4.35
CA GLY A 120 10.11 0.66 -3.84
C GLY A 120 9.34 -0.64 -4.05
N ALA A 121 9.44 -1.24 -5.24
CA ALA A 121 8.84 -2.54 -5.52
C ALA A 121 9.44 -3.65 -4.63
N GLY A 122 10.77 -3.64 -4.44
CA GLY A 122 11.46 -4.57 -3.54
C GLY A 122 11.00 -4.44 -2.09
N MET A 123 10.90 -3.22 -1.57
CA MET A 123 10.41 -2.94 -0.22
C MET A 123 8.97 -3.46 -0.03
N LEU A 124 8.07 -3.15 -0.97
CA LEU A 124 6.68 -3.63 -0.90
C LEU A 124 6.57 -5.15 -0.98
N PHE A 125 7.40 -5.78 -1.81
CA PHE A 125 7.45 -7.24 -1.90
C PHE A 125 7.92 -7.87 -0.59
N ILE A 126 8.99 -7.36 0.01
CA ILE A 126 9.52 -7.85 1.30
C ILE A 126 8.48 -7.69 2.39
N VAL A 127 7.87 -6.50 2.52
CA VAL A 127 6.84 -6.23 3.53
C VAL A 127 5.63 -7.13 3.33
N SER A 128 5.18 -7.31 2.08
CA SER A 128 4.07 -8.22 1.77
C SER A 128 4.41 -9.67 2.11
N ALA A 129 5.63 -10.14 1.84
CA ALA A 129 6.08 -11.49 2.18
C ALA A 129 6.14 -11.71 3.71
N VAL A 130 6.61 -10.71 4.46
CA VAL A 130 6.62 -10.74 5.93
C VAL A 130 5.19 -10.80 6.47
N LEU A 131 4.30 -9.92 6.00
CA LEU A 131 2.90 -9.92 6.39
C LEU A 131 2.20 -11.23 6.02
N PHE A 132 2.49 -11.80 4.85
CA PHE A 132 1.97 -13.10 4.45
C PHE A 132 2.43 -14.21 5.40
N THR A 133 3.70 -14.20 5.79
CA THR A 133 4.25 -15.19 6.73
C THR A 133 3.61 -15.07 8.11
N ILE A 134 3.41 -13.84 8.60
CA ILE A 134 2.69 -13.58 9.87
C ILE A 134 1.24 -14.05 9.77
N ALA A 135 0.54 -13.70 8.70
CA ALA A 135 -0.83 -14.11 8.45
C ALA A 135 -0.96 -15.65 8.41
N TYR A 136 -0.05 -16.31 7.69
CA TYR A 136 0.00 -17.76 7.60
C TYR A 136 0.25 -18.40 8.97
N TRP A 137 1.18 -17.86 9.76
CA TRP A 137 1.45 -18.34 11.10
C TRP A 137 0.25 -18.16 12.04
N LEU A 138 -0.42 -17.00 12.00
CA LEU A 138 -1.63 -16.75 12.79
C LEU A 138 -2.78 -17.70 12.42
N PHE A 139 -2.92 -18.02 11.12
CA PHE A 139 -3.86 -19.02 10.62
C PHE A 139 -3.50 -20.43 11.12
N ALA A 140 -2.23 -20.84 10.98
CA ALA A 140 -1.74 -22.16 11.37
C ALA A 140 -1.82 -22.38 12.88
N LYS A 141 -1.65 -21.32 13.69
CA LYS A 141 -1.76 -21.38 15.15
C LYS A 141 -3.22 -21.53 15.64
N GLY A 142 -4.20 -21.43 14.76
CA GLY A 142 -5.62 -21.64 15.10
C GLY A 142 -6.18 -20.59 16.05
N THR A 143 -5.52 -19.43 16.20
CA THR A 143 -5.99 -18.34 17.04
C THR A 143 -7.32 -17.83 16.50
N ARG A 144 -8.41 -18.27 17.15
CA ARG A 144 -9.81 -17.81 17.03
C ARG A 144 -10.65 -18.27 15.82
N LEU A 145 -10.28 -19.36 15.14
CA LEU A 145 -11.21 -20.05 14.21
C LEU A 145 -12.09 -21.11 14.89
N LYS A 146 -12.08 -21.16 16.24
CA LYS A 146 -13.02 -21.94 17.05
C LYS A 146 -13.82 -20.99 17.94
N ALA A 147 -14.97 -20.54 17.44
CA ALA A 147 -16.26 -20.46 18.12
C ALA A 147 -17.24 -19.71 17.20
#